data_AF-A0AAW0MLJ0-F1
#
_entry.id   AF-A0AAW0MLJ0-F1
#
_cell.length_a   1.000
_cell.length_b   1.000
_cell.length_c   1.000
_cell.angle_alpha   90.00
_cell.angle_beta   90.00
_cell.angle_gamma   90.00
#
_symmetry.space_group_name_H-M   'P 1'
#
loop_
_entity.id
_entity.type
_entity.pdbx_description
1 polymer ?
#
loop_
_entity_poly.entity_id
_entity_poly.type
_entity_poly.pdbx_seq_one_letter_code
_entity_poly.pdbx_strand_id
1 'polypeptide(L)'
;MRDQADKATEEWEQLNFDIHTLRYAKREVRSRWEKILLQLGYQCEVEALLNVNKQSCFSRDQEHLSRAIELMKYLLEHTCLFPPGTGHHSRYLYVMDRLVSLDSAEDFVRLAKENIQRRTAESDRR
;
A
#
# COMPACT_ATOMS: atom_id res chain seq x y z
N MET A 1 9.81 43.24 6.76
CA MET A 1 8.75 42.76 7.68
C MET A 1 7.59 42.09 6.93
N ARG A 2 7.22 42.49 5.69
CA ARG A 2 6.22 41.75 4.87
C ARG A 2 6.75 40.44 4.28
N ASP A 3 7.96 40.47 3.71
CA ASP A 3 8.53 39.31 2.99
C ASP A 3 8.74 38.04 3.83
N GLN A 4 8.89 38.15 5.16
CA GLN A 4 9.03 36.99 6.05
C GLN A 4 7.69 36.29 6.33
N ALA A 5 6.59 37.05 6.36
CA ALA A 5 5.26 36.49 6.57
C ALA A 5 4.73 35.83 5.29
N ASP A 6 5.02 36.40 4.14
CA ASP A 6 4.65 35.84 2.83
C ASP A 6 5.39 34.52 2.57
N LYS A 7 6.70 34.47 2.88
CA LYS A 7 7.51 33.25 2.77
C LYS A 7 7.06 32.14 3.72
N ALA A 8 6.71 32.49 4.96
CA ALA A 8 6.16 31.54 5.93
C ALA A 8 4.77 31.00 5.53
N THR A 9 3.98 31.78 4.79
CA THR A 9 2.68 31.36 4.25
C THR A 9 2.86 30.39 3.09
N GLU A 10 3.78 30.68 2.18
CA GLU A 10 4.11 29.80 1.05
C GLU A 10 4.69 28.46 1.52
N GLU A 11 5.59 28.47 2.52
CA GLU A 11 6.11 27.25 3.15
C GLU A 11 5.01 26.43 3.85
N TRP A 12 4.03 27.09 4.48
CA TRP A 12 2.90 26.42 5.11
C TRP A 12 1.93 25.82 4.08
N GLU A 13 1.63 26.55 3.00
CA GLU A 13 0.79 26.07 1.90
C GLU A 13 1.44 24.86 1.21
N GLN A 14 2.75 24.92 0.95
CA GLN A 14 3.52 23.82 0.40
C GLN A 14 3.49 22.59 1.32
N LEU A 15 3.71 22.78 2.62
CA LEU A 15 3.61 21.69 3.60
C LEU A 15 2.20 21.09 3.64
N ASN A 16 1.16 21.91 3.58
CA ASN A 16 -0.22 21.42 3.57
C ASN A 16 -0.51 20.63 2.27
N PHE A 17 -0.02 21.10 1.13
CA PHE A 17 -0.10 20.40 -0.15
C PHE A 17 0.63 19.04 -0.08
N ASP A 18 1.82 18.99 0.52
CA ASP A 18 2.58 17.76 0.69
C ASP A 18 1.89 16.79 1.65
N ILE A 19 1.31 17.28 2.75
CA ILE A 19 0.48 16.50 3.68
C ILE A 19 -0.74 15.93 2.96
N HIS A 20 -1.43 16.73 2.15
CA HIS A 20 -2.58 16.30 1.37
C HIS A 20 -2.20 15.24 0.34
N THR A 21 -1.10 15.43 -0.37
CA THR A 21 -0.55 14.48 -1.35
C THR A 21 -0.20 13.16 -0.69
N LEU A 22 0.46 13.19 0.48
CA LEU A 22 0.80 11.99 1.23
C LEU A 22 -0.45 11.27 1.76
N ARG A 23 -1.47 12.01 2.22
CA ARG A 23 -2.75 11.43 2.66
C ARG A 23 -3.50 10.78 1.49
N TYR A 24 -3.48 11.42 0.32
CA TYR A 24 -4.10 10.89 -0.88
C TYR A 24 -3.41 9.60 -1.32
N ALA A 25 -2.07 9.60 -1.42
CA ALA A 25 -1.29 8.40 -1.74
C ALA A 25 -1.59 7.25 -0.77
N LYS A 26 -1.65 7.52 0.54
CA LYS A 26 -2.00 6.50 1.55
C LYS A 26 -3.40 5.92 1.35
N ARG A 27 -4.40 6.75 1.05
CA ARG A 27 -5.77 6.31 0.77
C ARG A 27 -5.85 5.48 -0.50
N GLU A 28 -5.12 5.88 -1.53
CA GLU A 28 -5.11 5.17 -2.81
C GLU A 28 -4.48 3.79 -2.68
N VAL A 29 -3.33 3.67 -1.99
CA VAL A 29 -2.72 2.37 -1.70
C VAL A 29 -3.68 1.50 -0.89
N ARG A 30 -4.30 2.04 0.17
CA ARG A 30 -5.28 1.30 0.99
C ARG A 30 -6.44 0.77 0.14
N SER A 31 -7.02 1.63 -0.70
CA SER A 31 -8.16 1.26 -1.55
C SER A 31 -7.82 0.17 -2.56
N ARG A 32 -6.59 0.18 -3.10
CA ARG A 32 -6.11 -0.86 -4.02
C ARG A 32 -5.92 -2.20 -3.31
N TRP A 33 -5.35 -2.18 -2.11
CA TRP A 33 -5.19 -3.38 -1.28
C TRP A 33 -6.54 -3.95 -0.85
N GLU A 34 -7.45 -3.09 -0.42
CA GLU A 34 -8.84 -3.44 -0.09
C GLU A 34 -9.53 -4.15 -1.25
N LYS A 35 -9.46 -3.60 -2.46
CA LYS A 35 -10.06 -4.23 -3.65
C LYS A 35 -9.53 -5.65 -3.90
N ILE A 36 -8.23 -5.87 -3.76
CA ILE A 36 -7.62 -7.19 -3.97
C ILE A 36 -8.03 -8.16 -2.85
N LEU A 37 -8.01 -7.72 -1.60
CA LEU A 37 -8.46 -8.52 -0.45
C LEU A 37 -9.93 -8.92 -0.57
N LEU A 38 -10.78 -8.02 -1.05
CA LEU A 38 -12.19 -8.31 -1.34
C LEU A 38 -12.34 -9.36 -2.45
N GLN A 39 -11.51 -9.31 -3.49
CA GLN A 39 -11.49 -10.31 -4.56
C GLN A 39 -11.03 -11.69 -4.08
N LEU A 40 -10.15 -11.74 -3.07
CA LEU A 40 -9.75 -12.98 -2.40
C LEU A 40 -10.82 -13.57 -1.47
N GLY A 41 -11.88 -12.80 -1.17
CA GLY A 41 -12.96 -13.25 -0.28
C GLY A 41 -12.88 -12.74 1.16
N TYR A 42 -11.93 -11.87 1.50
CA TYR A 42 -11.76 -11.33 2.86
C TYR A 42 -12.78 -10.25 3.25
N GLN A 43 -14.02 -10.31 2.77
CA GLN A 43 -15.03 -9.25 2.90
C GLN A 43 -15.25 -8.74 4.33
N CYS A 44 -15.23 -9.64 5.32
CA CYS A 44 -15.41 -9.30 6.73
C CYS A 44 -14.10 -8.94 7.45
N GLU A 45 -12.94 -9.32 6.90
CA GLU A 45 -11.63 -9.23 7.55
C GLU A 45 -10.71 -8.17 6.93
N VAL A 46 -11.09 -7.58 5.80
CA VAL A 46 -10.28 -6.57 5.10
C VAL A 46 -9.87 -5.43 6.03
N GLU A 47 -10.79 -4.90 6.85
CA GLU A 47 -10.46 -3.83 7.79
C GLU A 47 -9.47 -4.27 8.85
N ALA A 48 -9.58 -5.51 9.33
CA ALA A 48 -8.66 -6.07 10.31
C ALA A 48 -7.26 -6.27 9.70
N LEU A 49 -7.18 -6.78 8.46
CA LEU A 49 -5.95 -6.98 7.71
C LEU A 49 -5.26 -5.65 7.36
N LEU A 50 -6.01 -4.60 7.01
CA LEU A 50 -5.45 -3.29 6.68
C LEU A 50 -5.02 -2.47 7.91
N ASN A 51 -5.59 -2.77 9.08
CA ASN A 51 -5.25 -2.13 10.35
C ASN A 51 -4.21 -2.91 11.17
N VAL A 52 -3.58 -3.96 10.61
CA VAL A 52 -2.52 -4.72 11.29
C VAL A 52 -1.42 -3.77 11.76
N ASN A 53 -1.24 -3.71 13.08
CA ASN A 53 -0.19 -2.93 13.74
C ASN A 53 1.00 -3.85 14.05
N LYS A 54 2.19 -3.27 14.25
CA LYS A 54 3.40 -3.95 14.73
C LYS A 54 3.17 -4.86 15.94
N GLN A 55 2.17 -4.54 16.77
CA GLN A 55 1.80 -5.29 17.97
C GLN A 55 0.94 -6.53 17.69
N SER A 56 0.26 -6.62 16.54
CA SER A 56 -0.54 -7.78 16.15
C SER A 56 0.21 -8.76 15.24
N CYS A 57 1.53 -8.55 15.05
CA CYS A 57 2.41 -9.44 14.31
C CYS A 57 2.68 -10.70 15.14
N PHE A 58 1.69 -11.59 15.18
CA PHE A 58 1.84 -12.96 15.65
C PHE A 58 2.39 -13.82 14.51
N SER A 59 3.69 -13.71 14.24
CA SER A 59 4.50 -14.89 13.93
C SER A 59 5.94 -14.58 14.36
N ARG A 60 6.53 -15.50 15.14
CA ARG A 60 7.94 -15.45 15.53
C ARG A 60 8.80 -16.18 14.48
N ASP A 61 8.22 -16.38 13.29
CA ASP A 61 8.75 -17.21 12.22
C ASP A 61 9.44 -16.30 11.20
N GLN A 62 10.75 -16.21 11.37
CA GLN A 62 11.64 -15.43 10.52
C GLN A 62 11.54 -15.82 9.03
N GLU A 63 11.09 -17.04 8.73
CA GLU A 63 10.84 -17.54 7.37
C GLU A 63 9.63 -16.87 6.70
N HIS A 64 8.52 -16.71 7.42
CA HIS A 64 7.33 -16.00 6.90
C HIS A 64 7.64 -14.54 6.62
N LEU A 65 8.38 -13.89 7.53
CA LEU A 65 8.80 -12.52 7.33
C LEU A 65 9.73 -12.37 6.11
N SER A 66 10.68 -13.30 5.94
CA SER A 66 11.58 -13.30 4.78
C SER A 66 10.81 -13.45 3.47
N ARG A 67 9.84 -14.38 3.44
CA ARG A 67 8.97 -14.57 2.28
C ARG A 67 8.08 -13.35 2.00
N ALA A 68 7.52 -12.74 3.05
CA ALA A 68 6.73 -11.53 2.92
C ALA A 68 7.55 -10.35 2.39
N ILE A 69 8.82 -10.24 2.79
CA ILE A 69 9.76 -9.24 2.25
C ILE A 69 10.01 -9.48 0.76
N GLU A 70 10.25 -10.72 0.34
CA GLU A 70 10.43 -11.07 -1.08
C GLU A 70 9.20 -10.71 -1.91
N LEU A 71 8.02 -11.12 -1.48
CA LEU A 71 6.77 -10.81 -2.18
C LEU A 71 6.48 -9.31 -2.19
N MET A 72 6.80 -8.59 -1.11
CA MET A 72 6.66 -7.14 -1.05
C MET A 72 7.61 -6.44 -2.03
N LYS A 73 8.88 -6.85 -2.10
CA LYS A 73 9.84 -6.32 -3.09
C LYS A 73 9.36 -6.58 -4.50
N TYR A 74 8.88 -7.80 -4.76
CA TYR A 74 8.30 -8.16 -6.05
C TYR A 74 7.11 -7.26 -6.41
N LEU A 75 6.20 -6.99 -5.48
CA LEU A 75 5.11 -6.04 -5.72
C LEU A 75 5.62 -4.62 -5.96
N LEU A 76 6.62 -4.15 -5.23
CA LEU A 76 7.17 -2.80 -5.43
C LEU A 76 7.83 -2.64 -6.81
N GLU A 77 8.52 -3.68 -7.30
CA GLU A 77 9.22 -3.66 -8.58
C GLU A 77 8.29 -3.91 -9.77
N HIS A 78 7.30 -4.79 -9.62
CA HIS A 78 6.45 -5.24 -10.73
C HIS A 78 5.03 -4.70 -10.69
N THR A 79 4.63 -4.00 -9.62
CA THR A 79 3.27 -3.44 -9.50
C THR A 79 3.30 -1.97 -9.14
N CYS A 80 2.54 -1.15 -9.85
CA CYS A 80 2.35 0.27 -9.53
C CYS A 80 1.45 0.49 -8.31
N LEU A 81 1.30 -0.49 -7.40
CA LEU A 81 0.40 -0.41 -6.25
C LEU A 81 0.72 0.79 -5.36
N PHE A 82 1.99 1.19 -5.30
CA PHE A 82 2.49 2.30 -4.52
C PHE A 82 2.84 3.49 -5.40
N PRO A 83 2.27 4.68 -5.16
CA PRO A 83 2.72 5.93 -5.79
C PRO A 83 4.19 6.22 -5.44
N PRO A 84 4.95 6.89 -6.34
CA PRO A 84 6.29 7.37 -6.04
C PRO A 84 6.27 8.29 -4.80
N GLY A 85 7.22 8.12 -3.88
CA GLY A 85 7.32 8.95 -2.67
C GLY A 85 6.55 8.44 -1.44
N THR A 86 5.92 7.26 -1.52
CA THR A 86 5.18 6.68 -0.37
C THR A 86 6.13 6.05 0.65
N GLY A 87 6.82 6.84 1.48
CA GLY A 87 7.90 6.38 2.38
C GLY A 87 7.54 5.41 3.53
N HIS A 88 6.35 4.80 3.56
CA HIS A 88 5.89 3.95 4.67
C HIS A 88 5.33 2.59 4.20
N HIS A 89 6.17 1.81 3.50
CA HIS A 89 5.83 0.43 3.10
C HIS A 89 5.76 -0.56 4.28
N SER A 90 6.31 -0.19 5.44
CA SER A 90 6.40 -1.08 6.60
C SER A 90 5.05 -1.58 7.11
N ARG A 91 3.97 -0.81 6.98
CA ARG A 91 2.63 -1.28 7.40
C ARG A 91 2.12 -2.41 6.51
N TYR A 92 2.26 -2.25 5.20
CA TYR A 92 1.81 -3.24 4.23
C TYR A 92 2.66 -4.50 4.27
N LEU A 93 3.90 -4.42 4.75
CA LEU A 93 4.74 -5.59 4.99
C LEU A 93 4.10 -6.53 6.03
N TYR A 94 3.50 -5.97 7.09
CA TYR A 94 2.78 -6.77 8.08
C TYR A 94 1.50 -7.40 7.53
N VAL A 95 0.83 -6.72 6.59
CA VAL A 95 -0.31 -7.31 5.89
C VAL A 95 0.14 -8.48 5.01
N MET A 96 1.27 -8.32 4.30
CA MET A 96 1.85 -9.40 3.49
C MET A 96 2.30 -10.58 4.35
N ASP A 97 2.95 -10.33 5.48
CA ASP A 97 3.31 -11.37 6.46
C ASP A 97 2.09 -12.17 6.92
N ARG A 98 0.99 -11.48 7.22
CA ARG A 98 -0.26 -12.14 7.58
C ARG A 98 -0.85 -12.96 6.43
N LEU A 99 -0.79 -12.46 5.20
CA LEU A 99 -1.23 -13.20 4.02
C LEU A 99 -0.37 -14.44 3.77
N VAL A 100 0.93 -14.40 4.08
CA VAL A 100 1.82 -15.57 4.01
C VAL A 100 1.43 -16.60 5.06
N SER A 101 1.15 -16.19 6.30
CA SER A 101 0.65 -17.10 7.33
C SER A 101 -0.72 -17.72 7.01
N LEU A 102 -1.54 -17.03 6.19
CA LEU A 102 -2.85 -17.50 5.71
C LEU A 102 -2.77 -18.24 4.36
N ASP A 103 -1.55 -18.50 3.85
CA ASP A 103 -1.30 -19.15 2.55
C ASP A 103 -2.02 -18.46 1.36
N SER A 104 -2.32 -17.17 1.49
CA SER A 104 -3.06 -16.37 0.50
C SER A 104 -2.20 -15.33 -0.21
N ALA A 105 -0.91 -15.24 0.15
CA ALA A 105 -0.01 -14.23 -0.39
C ALA A 105 0.25 -14.39 -1.89
N GLU A 106 0.35 -15.63 -2.39
CA GLU A 106 0.60 -15.87 -3.81
C GLU A 106 -0.61 -15.49 -4.68
N ASP A 107 -1.82 -15.81 -4.20
CA ASP A 107 -3.06 -15.40 -4.87
C ASP A 107 -3.25 -13.88 -4.83
N PHE A 108 -2.86 -13.22 -3.73
CA PHE A 108 -2.82 -11.76 -3.64
C PHE A 108 -1.92 -11.16 -4.72
N VAL A 109 -0.70 -11.67 -4.88
CA VAL A 109 0.25 -11.20 -5.90
C VAL A 109 -0.28 -11.45 -7.31
N ARG A 110 -0.95 -12.59 -7.54
CA ARG A 110 -1.59 -12.89 -8.83
C ARG A 110 -2.68 -11.87 -9.17
N LEU A 111 -3.58 -11.59 -8.24
CA LEU A 111 -4.64 -10.59 -8.43
C LEU A 111 -4.13 -9.16 -8.54
N ALA A 112 -3.04 -8.82 -7.85
CA ALA A 112 -2.37 -7.54 -7.99
C ALA A 112 -1.87 -7.31 -9.42
N LYS A 113 -1.26 -8.34 -10.03
CA LYS A 113 -0.83 -8.32 -11.45
C LYS A 113 -2.00 -8.14 -12.39
N GLU A 114 -3.07 -8.91 -12.20
CA GLU A 114 -4.26 -8.82 -13.05
C GLU A 114 -4.94 -7.44 -12.97
N ASN A 115 -5.02 -6.84 -11.77
CA ASN A 115 -5.61 -5.51 -11.62
C ASN A 115 -4.83 -4.43 -12.39
N ILE A 116 -3.52 -4.61 -12.56
CA ILE A 116 -2.69 -3.69 -13.37
C ILE A 116 -2.88 -3.95 -14.85
N GLN A 117 -2.88 -5.22 -15.28
CA GLN A 117 -3.10 -5.59 -16.68
C GLN A 117 -4.47 -5.15 -17.19
N ARG A 118 -5.51 -5.22 -16.34
CA ARG A 118 -6.84 -4.67 -16.67
C ARG A 118 -6.80 -3.16 -16.87
N ARG A 119 -6.06 -2.42 -16.03
CA ARG A 119 -5.88 -0.96 -16.18
C ARG A 119 -5.12 -0.57 -17.44
N THR A 120 -4.05 -1.30 -17.80
CA THR A 120 -3.31 -1.02 -19.04
C THR A 120 -4.15 -1.33 -20.28
N ALA A 121 -4.87 -2.47 -20.28
CA ALA A 121 -5.72 -2.86 -21.40
C ALA A 121 -6.96 -1.96 -21.59
N GLU A 122 -7.47 -1.33 -20.53
CA GLU A 122 -8.53 -0.32 -20.62
C GLU A 122 -8.02 1.04 -21.15
N SER A 123 -6.74 1.34 -20.94
CA SER A 123 -6.10 2.57 -21.44
C SER A 123 -5.79 2.49 -22.94
N ASP A 124 -5.47 1.32 -23.46
CA ASP A 124 -5.21 1.08 -24.90
C ASP A 124 -6.49 1.01 -25.76
N ARG A 125 -7.68 1.03 -25.14
CA ARG A 125 -8.98 1.03 -25.83
C ARG A 125 -9.64 2.42 -25.93
N ARG A 126 -8.96 3.47 -25.47
CA ARG A 126 -9.42 4.86 -25.59
C ARG A 126 -8.60 5.60 -26.64
#